data_AF-A0A7S2YN84-F1
#
_entry.id   AF-A0A7S2YN84-F1
#
_cell.length_a   1.000
_cell.length_b   1.000
_cell.length_c   1.000
_cell.angle_alpha   90.00
_cell.angle_beta   90.00
_cell.angle_gamma   90.00
#
_symmetry.space_group_name_H-M   'P 1'
#
loop_
_entity.id
_entity.type
_entity.pdbx_description
1 polymer ?
#
loop_
_entity_poly.entity_id
_entity_poly.type
_entity_poly.pdbx_seq_one_letter_code
_entity_poly.pdbx_strand_id
1 'polypeptide(L)'
;GGAPKVINNTDEDIHANPECHDGWSVEGTVEGESQCYMGHENTTQDVYDRLAVMKDAVERAYKVSVRSDDTLKVFVAPEFFFRGRQGAYVVQQQETEHVFAKNENGDCDNEICHILQGLQDMVADARFKDWLFLFGTVIVSEELPTEDDYDYLFYNFGLLYKGYDPAEGTHYGKRFLIPKRYVSTSDFLTPRRSDSSKATLEIFETAKDEPLQKLALQPTHKKYDRNLWYAYKDELASQPMDYIMIEYGWLQMDGITMTVEICLDHDLRSALTAFLVDSVVQE
;
A
#
# COMPACT_ATOMS: atom_id res chain seq x y z
N GLY A 1 -6.72 8.19 1.20
CA GLY A 1 -7.43 6.91 1.04
C GLY A 1 -8.89 7.18 1.24
N GLY A 2 -9.77 6.50 0.51
CA GLY A 2 -11.22 6.66 0.70
C GLY A 2 -11.55 6.50 2.18
N ALA A 3 -11.84 7.60 2.85
CA ALA A 3 -12.30 7.55 4.22
C ALA A 3 -13.62 6.79 4.20
N PRO A 4 -13.79 5.77 5.04
CA PRO A 4 -15.03 5.01 5.03
C PRO A 4 -16.19 5.96 5.39
N LYS A 5 -17.24 5.96 4.56
CA LYS A 5 -18.39 6.86 4.72
C LYS A 5 -19.35 6.26 5.75
N VAL A 6 -19.62 7.01 6.81
CA VAL A 6 -20.62 6.70 7.83
C VAL A 6 -22.00 6.60 7.16
N ILE A 7 -22.68 5.46 7.35
CA ILE A 7 -24.07 5.27 6.92
C ILE A 7 -24.91 5.45 8.17
N ASN A 8 -25.62 6.58 8.28
CA ASN A 8 -26.54 6.79 9.39
C ASN A 8 -27.69 5.78 9.29
N ASN A 9 -27.80 4.90 10.29
CA ASN A 9 -28.91 3.96 10.46
C ASN A 9 -30.20 4.66 10.95
N THR A 10 -30.66 5.70 10.23
CA THR A 10 -32.02 6.21 10.42
C THR A 10 -32.89 5.65 9.31
N ASP A 11 -33.79 4.76 9.71
CA ASP A 11 -34.77 4.03 8.91
C ASP A 11 -35.41 4.92 7.83
N GLU A 12 -35.08 4.60 6.57
CA GLU A 12 -35.86 4.74 5.31
C GLU A 12 -34.93 4.81 4.08
N ASP A 13 -33.62 5.01 4.25
CA ASP A 13 -32.60 5.03 3.19
C ASP A 13 -31.69 3.78 3.16
N ILE A 14 -32.22 2.62 3.59
CA ILE A 14 -31.49 1.32 3.61
C ILE A 14 -31.13 0.83 2.18
N HIS A 15 -31.57 1.54 1.15
CA HIS A 15 -31.15 1.35 -0.24
C HIS A 15 -30.68 2.68 -0.85
N ALA A 16 -29.37 2.94 -0.83
CA ALA A 16 -28.62 3.40 -2.00
C ALA A 16 -27.26 4.01 -1.60
N ASN A 17 -26.27 3.18 -1.30
CA ASN A 17 -25.07 3.30 -2.12
C ASN A 17 -25.10 2.12 -3.11
N PRO A 18 -25.45 2.34 -4.38
CA PRO A 18 -25.47 1.29 -5.40
C PRO A 18 -24.14 0.53 -5.50
N GLU A 19 -23.02 1.15 -5.09
CA GLU A 19 -21.68 0.57 -5.10
C GLU A 19 -21.45 -0.49 -4.00
N CYS A 20 -22.38 -0.61 -3.05
CA CYS A 20 -22.26 -1.49 -1.88
C CYS A 20 -23.04 -2.79 -2.00
N HIS A 21 -23.58 -3.12 -3.18
CA HIS A 21 -24.43 -4.30 -3.34
C HIS A 21 -23.70 -5.65 -3.16
N ASP A 22 -22.35 -5.68 -3.16
CA ASP A 22 -21.52 -6.90 -3.03
C ASP A 22 -20.17 -6.71 -2.27
N GLY A 23 -20.06 -5.72 -1.37
CA GLY A 23 -18.76 -5.22 -0.87
C GLY A 23 -18.29 -5.66 0.55
N TRP A 24 -16.97 -5.62 0.76
CA TRP A 24 -16.26 -5.83 2.03
C TRP A 24 -16.47 -4.67 3.02
N SER A 25 -16.56 -4.96 4.32
CA SER A 25 -16.79 -3.95 5.36
C SER A 25 -15.56 -3.69 6.23
N VAL A 26 -15.39 -2.44 6.65
CA VAL A 26 -14.55 -2.03 7.77
C VAL A 26 -15.48 -1.76 8.96
N GLU A 27 -15.07 -2.20 10.15
CA GLU A 27 -15.78 -1.88 11.39
C GLU A 27 -15.76 -0.36 11.60
N GLY A 28 -16.94 0.27 11.64
CA GLY A 28 -17.07 1.70 11.78
C GLY A 28 -16.63 2.18 13.16
N THR A 29 -16.41 3.49 13.30
CA THR A 29 -16.07 4.13 14.58
C THR A 29 -17.22 4.13 15.60
N VAL A 30 -18.40 3.66 15.20
CA VAL A 30 -19.61 3.54 16.02
C VAL A 30 -20.00 2.06 16.06
N GLU A 31 -20.19 1.54 17.27
CA GLU A 31 -20.57 0.15 17.53
C GLU A 31 -21.84 -0.20 16.72
N GLY A 32 -21.73 -1.11 15.74
CA GLY A 32 -22.83 -1.57 14.90
C GLY A 32 -22.93 -0.99 13.48
N GLU A 33 -22.06 -0.05 13.07
CA GLU A 33 -22.05 0.46 11.70
C GLU A 33 -20.95 -0.18 10.85
N SER A 34 -21.33 -0.95 9.82
CA SER A 34 -20.35 -1.44 8.82
C SER A 34 -20.14 -0.38 7.75
N GLN A 35 -18.90 0.02 7.50
CA GLN A 35 -18.57 0.95 6.42
C GLN A 35 -17.99 0.18 5.24
N CYS A 36 -18.47 0.45 4.02
CA CYS A 36 -17.95 -0.22 2.82
C CYS A 36 -16.66 0.47 2.36
N TYR A 37 -15.66 -0.33 1.99
CA TYR A 37 -14.43 0.23 1.40
C TYR A 37 -14.74 0.80 -0.01
N MET A 38 -14.32 2.03 -0.27
CA MET A 38 -14.59 2.72 -1.53
C MET A 38 -13.50 2.38 -2.56
N GLY A 39 -13.90 1.67 -3.63
CA GLY A 39 -13.09 1.46 -4.82
C GLY A 39 -13.95 1.01 -6.00
N HIS A 40 -13.50 1.25 -7.22
CA HIS A 40 -14.23 0.90 -8.44
C HIS A 40 -14.16 -0.60 -8.78
N GLU A 41 -15.17 -1.09 -9.52
CA GLU A 41 -15.15 -2.45 -10.11
C GLU A 41 -14.08 -2.61 -11.17
N ASN A 42 -13.97 -1.60 -12.04
CA ASN A 42 -12.84 -1.50 -12.96
C ASN A 42 -11.64 -0.98 -12.16
N THR A 43 -10.71 -1.88 -11.86
CA THR A 43 -9.51 -1.63 -11.05
C THR A 43 -8.56 -0.63 -11.71
N THR A 44 -8.43 -0.66 -13.04
CA THR A 44 -7.66 0.35 -13.78
C THR A 44 -8.26 1.75 -13.63
N GLN A 45 -9.60 1.87 -13.72
CA GLN A 45 -10.29 3.14 -13.48
C GLN A 45 -10.11 3.61 -12.02
N ASP A 46 -10.16 2.69 -11.04
CA ASP A 46 -9.87 2.99 -9.63
C ASP A 46 -8.48 3.62 -9.46
N VAL A 47 -7.48 3.06 -10.13
CA VAL A 47 -6.11 3.61 -10.11
C VAL A 47 -6.08 5.02 -10.69
N TYR A 48 -6.69 5.27 -11.85
CA TYR A 48 -6.67 6.60 -12.45
C TYR A 48 -7.36 7.66 -11.60
N ASP A 49 -8.50 7.34 -11.00
CA ASP A 49 -9.21 8.27 -10.12
C ASP A 49 -8.43 8.54 -8.84
N ARG A 50 -7.78 7.52 -8.26
CA ARG A 50 -6.86 7.68 -7.12
C ARG A 50 -5.65 8.54 -7.47
N LEU A 51 -5.04 8.35 -8.64
CA LEU A 51 -3.93 9.17 -9.12
C LEU A 51 -4.38 10.62 -9.32
N ALA A 52 -5.59 10.87 -9.81
CA ALA A 52 -6.14 12.21 -9.95
C ALA A 52 -6.32 12.90 -8.58
N VAL A 53 -6.86 12.19 -7.58
CA VAL A 53 -6.96 12.68 -6.20
C VAL A 53 -5.58 12.98 -5.61
N MET A 54 -4.61 12.08 -5.81
CA MET A 54 -3.24 12.28 -5.35
C MET A 54 -2.60 13.52 -5.99
N LYS A 55 -2.79 13.71 -7.30
CA LYS A 55 -2.29 14.87 -8.03
C LYS A 55 -2.87 16.17 -7.50
N ASP A 56 -4.17 16.24 -7.26
CA ASP A 56 -4.80 17.43 -6.67
C ASP A 56 -4.24 17.72 -5.27
N ALA A 57 -4.03 16.69 -4.45
CA ALA A 57 -3.42 16.84 -3.13
C ALA A 57 -1.98 17.38 -3.21
N VAL A 58 -1.15 16.86 -4.12
CA VAL A 58 0.21 17.36 -4.36
C VAL A 58 0.19 18.81 -4.83
N GLU A 59 -0.67 19.18 -5.78
CA GLU A 59 -0.74 20.56 -6.27
C GLU A 59 -1.23 21.54 -5.19
N ARG A 60 -2.14 21.13 -4.32
CA ARG A 60 -2.55 21.93 -3.14
C ARG A 60 -1.42 22.06 -2.13
N ALA A 61 -0.73 20.97 -1.81
CA ALA A 61 0.41 20.97 -0.91
C ALA A 61 1.51 21.89 -1.44
N TYR A 62 1.80 21.81 -2.74
CA TYR A 62 2.71 22.72 -3.40
C TYR A 62 2.27 24.18 -3.17
N LYS A 63 1.03 24.56 -3.50
CA LYS A 63 0.54 25.95 -3.36
C LYS A 63 0.76 26.56 -1.98
N VAL A 64 0.65 25.77 -0.90
CA VAL A 64 0.79 26.24 0.48
C VAL A 64 2.19 26.03 1.07
N SER A 65 3.10 25.39 0.34
CA SER A 65 4.45 25.08 0.83
C SER A 65 5.36 26.31 0.89
N VAL A 66 6.40 26.20 1.70
CA VAL A 66 7.58 27.07 1.62
C VAL A 66 8.25 26.86 0.25
N ARG A 67 8.76 27.95 -0.36
CA ARG A 67 9.35 27.97 -1.71
C ARG A 67 10.88 28.02 -1.74
N SER A 68 11.52 28.12 -0.59
CA SER A 68 12.98 28.22 -0.47
C SER A 68 13.66 26.95 -0.97
N ASP A 69 14.72 27.07 -1.76
CA ASP A 69 15.51 25.97 -2.34
C ASP A 69 16.43 25.28 -1.30
N ASP A 70 16.74 25.95 -0.19
CA ASP A 70 17.48 25.39 0.95
C ASP A 70 16.67 24.44 1.85
N THR A 71 15.39 24.25 1.55
CA THR A 71 14.45 23.52 2.41
C THR A 71 13.93 22.28 1.69
N LEU A 72 14.09 21.11 2.31
CA LEU A 72 13.43 19.87 1.87
C LEU A 72 11.95 19.91 2.23
N LYS A 73 11.07 19.67 1.26
CA LYS A 73 9.63 19.54 1.47
C LYS A 73 9.28 18.06 1.46
N VAL A 74 8.48 17.62 2.42
CA VAL A 74 8.04 16.23 2.50
C VAL A 74 6.53 16.18 2.36
N PHE A 75 6.05 15.46 1.36
CA PHE A 75 4.64 15.13 1.18
C PHE A 75 4.41 13.69 1.64
N VAL A 76 3.43 13.48 2.52
CA VAL A 76 3.08 12.15 3.02
C VAL A 76 1.60 11.92 2.81
N ALA A 77 1.27 10.89 2.03
CA ALA A 77 -0.08 10.40 1.88
C ALA A 77 -0.38 9.27 2.89
N PRO A 78 -1.66 9.04 3.23
CA PRO A 78 -2.05 7.96 4.14
C PRO A 78 -1.60 6.58 3.66
N GLU A 79 -1.31 5.68 4.60
CA GLU A 79 -1.19 4.24 4.32
C GLU A 79 -2.48 3.71 3.67
N PHE A 80 -2.35 2.67 2.85
CA PHE A 80 -3.46 2.02 2.13
C PHE A 80 -4.16 2.95 1.14
N PHE A 81 -3.49 4.00 0.67
CA PHE A 81 -4.07 4.89 -0.33
C PHE A 81 -4.42 4.14 -1.62
N PHE A 82 -3.54 3.24 -2.06
CA PHE A 82 -3.74 2.40 -3.24
C PHE A 82 -4.16 1.00 -2.80
N ARG A 83 -5.44 0.84 -2.50
CA ARG A 83 -6.05 -0.45 -2.15
C ARG A 83 -7.30 -0.64 -3.01
N GLY A 84 -7.39 -1.75 -3.74
CA GLY A 84 -8.54 -2.06 -4.58
C GLY A 84 -9.81 -2.36 -3.78
N ARG A 85 -10.97 -2.40 -4.46
CA ARG A 85 -12.29 -2.63 -3.85
C ARG A 85 -12.35 -3.89 -2.97
N GLN A 86 -11.61 -4.92 -3.35
CA GLN A 86 -11.54 -6.22 -2.65
C GLN A 86 -10.46 -6.26 -1.56
N GLY A 87 -9.85 -5.12 -1.22
CA GLY A 87 -8.79 -5.02 -0.21
C GLY A 87 -7.37 -5.10 -0.76
N ALA A 88 -7.21 -5.45 -2.03
CA ALA A 88 -5.97 -5.47 -2.77
C ALA A 88 -6.24 -5.29 -4.28
N TYR A 89 -5.23 -4.93 -5.06
CA TYR A 89 -5.24 -5.12 -6.51
C TYR A 89 -4.74 -6.53 -6.84
N VAL A 90 -5.46 -7.24 -7.70
CA VAL A 90 -5.13 -8.64 -8.03
C VAL A 90 -4.14 -8.68 -9.19
N VAL A 91 -3.03 -9.38 -9.02
CA VAL A 91 -2.05 -9.66 -10.08
C VAL A 91 -2.14 -11.15 -10.40
N GLN A 92 -2.30 -11.48 -11.68
CA GLN A 92 -2.35 -12.87 -12.14
C GLN A 92 -1.00 -13.25 -12.75
N GLN A 93 -0.25 -14.14 -12.09
CA GLN A 93 1.06 -14.61 -12.58
C GLN A 93 1.02 -15.23 -13.99
N GLN A 94 -0.10 -15.87 -14.36
CA GLN A 94 -0.16 -16.63 -15.61
C GLN A 94 -0.32 -15.76 -16.86
N GLU A 95 -0.70 -14.49 -16.71
CA GLU A 95 -0.96 -13.59 -17.84
C GLU A 95 0.12 -12.52 -18.02
N THR A 96 0.95 -12.25 -17.00
CA THR A 96 1.95 -11.17 -17.04
C THR A 96 3.35 -11.67 -16.72
N GLU A 97 4.26 -11.65 -17.70
CA GLU A 97 5.69 -11.90 -17.46
C GLU A 97 6.34 -10.83 -16.55
N HIS A 98 5.70 -9.68 -16.40
CA HIS A 98 6.19 -8.54 -15.62
C HIS A 98 5.07 -7.97 -14.74
N VAL A 99 5.30 -7.93 -13.43
CA VAL A 99 4.32 -7.43 -12.45
C VAL A 99 4.42 -5.92 -12.31
N PHE A 100 5.62 -5.37 -12.40
CA PHE A 100 5.90 -3.95 -12.20
C PHE A 100 6.21 -3.23 -13.52
N ALA A 101 6.79 -3.94 -14.49
CA ALA A 101 7.22 -3.33 -15.73
C ALA A 101 6.11 -3.24 -16.78
N LYS A 102 6.37 -2.40 -17.77
CA LYS A 102 5.59 -2.34 -19.01
C LYS A 102 5.82 -3.60 -19.84
N ASN A 103 4.83 -3.96 -20.64
CA ASN A 103 4.95 -5.05 -21.59
C ASN A 103 5.90 -4.71 -22.75
N GLU A 104 6.07 -5.66 -23.68
CA GLU A 104 6.93 -5.51 -24.85
C GLU A 104 6.56 -4.31 -25.76
N ASN A 105 5.31 -3.86 -25.71
CA ASN A 105 4.82 -2.69 -26.46
C ASN A 105 5.09 -1.36 -25.72
N GLY A 106 5.58 -1.41 -24.48
CA GLY A 106 5.79 -0.24 -23.63
C GLY A 106 4.52 0.26 -22.92
N ASP A 107 3.47 -0.57 -22.89
CA ASP A 107 2.21 -0.30 -22.22
C ASP A 107 2.16 -0.94 -20.84
N CYS A 108 1.39 -0.34 -19.93
CA CYS A 108 1.12 -0.94 -18.63
C CYS A 108 -0.08 -1.87 -18.74
N ASP A 109 0.10 -3.13 -18.35
CA ASP A 109 -0.95 -4.17 -18.44
C ASP A 109 -1.65 -4.45 -17.10
N ASN A 110 -1.22 -3.79 -16.03
CA ASN A 110 -1.80 -3.97 -14.70
C ASN A 110 -1.81 -2.67 -13.89
N GLU A 111 -2.54 -2.69 -12.78
CA GLU A 111 -2.74 -1.58 -11.87
C GLU A 111 -1.44 -1.05 -11.27
N ILE A 112 -0.51 -1.94 -10.94
CA ILE A 112 0.76 -1.58 -10.29
C ILE A 112 1.60 -0.75 -11.25
N CYS A 113 1.77 -1.20 -12.49
CA CYS A 113 2.48 -0.45 -13.52
C CYS A 113 1.85 0.95 -13.70
N HIS A 114 0.52 1.04 -13.78
CA HIS A 114 -0.17 2.32 -13.88
C HIS A 114 0.06 3.24 -12.68
N ILE A 115 0.05 2.70 -11.46
CA ILE A 115 0.35 3.46 -10.23
C ILE A 115 1.78 3.99 -10.29
N LEU A 116 2.76 3.12 -10.57
CA LEU A 116 4.18 3.48 -10.58
C LEU A 116 4.49 4.54 -11.65
N GLN A 117 3.99 4.34 -12.87
CA GLN A 117 4.15 5.31 -13.96
C GLN A 117 3.48 6.64 -13.63
N GLY A 118 2.23 6.62 -13.15
CA GLY A 118 1.48 7.84 -12.85
C GLY A 118 2.11 8.68 -11.74
N LEU A 119 2.69 8.04 -10.73
CA LEU A 119 3.41 8.74 -9.65
C LEU A 119 4.77 9.26 -10.09
N GLN A 120 5.50 8.51 -10.92
CA GLN A 120 6.72 9.00 -11.54
C GLN A 120 6.47 10.27 -12.37
N ASP A 121 5.46 10.24 -13.24
CA ASP A 121 5.11 11.38 -14.08
C ASP A 121 4.67 12.59 -13.25
N MET A 122 4.10 12.35 -12.06
CA MET A 122 3.69 13.41 -11.14
C MET A 122 4.87 14.15 -10.51
N VAL A 123 5.97 13.46 -10.21
CA VAL A 123 7.15 14.05 -9.53
C VAL A 123 8.24 14.55 -10.49
N ALA A 124 8.10 14.22 -11.78
CA ALA A 124 8.98 14.63 -12.87
C ALA A 124 8.68 16.08 -13.31
N ASP A 125 8.91 17.04 -12.41
CA ASP A 125 8.68 18.46 -12.62
C ASP A 125 9.73 19.28 -11.87
N ALA A 126 10.32 20.28 -12.52
CA ALA A 126 11.34 21.17 -11.94
C ALA A 126 10.91 21.79 -10.60
N ARG A 127 9.60 22.04 -10.43
CA ARG A 127 9.01 22.57 -9.20
C ARG A 127 9.18 21.64 -7.99
N PHE A 128 9.43 20.36 -8.23
CA PHE A 128 9.52 19.31 -7.21
C PHE A 128 10.96 18.85 -6.92
N LYS A 129 11.98 19.51 -7.47
CA LYS A 129 13.40 19.14 -7.24
C LYS A 129 13.77 18.99 -5.76
N ASP A 130 13.22 19.83 -4.89
CA ASP A 130 13.49 19.80 -3.44
C ASP A 130 12.36 19.13 -2.63
N TRP A 131 11.64 18.20 -3.26
CA TRP A 131 10.54 17.46 -2.62
C TRP A 131 10.84 15.98 -2.49
N LEU A 132 10.42 15.42 -1.37
CA LEU A 132 10.32 13.99 -1.14
C LEU A 132 8.85 13.62 -0.95
N PHE A 133 8.39 12.61 -1.68
CA PHE A 133 7.01 12.15 -1.69
C PHE A 133 6.95 10.73 -1.16
N LEU A 134 6.21 10.53 -0.07
CA LEU A 134 5.75 9.23 0.39
C LEU A 134 4.27 9.10 0.02
N PHE A 135 3.97 8.41 -1.08
CA PHE A 135 2.62 8.32 -1.64
C PHE A 135 1.72 7.29 -0.95
N GLY A 136 2.01 7.00 0.32
CA GLY A 136 1.32 5.96 1.08
C GLY A 136 1.78 4.57 0.64
N THR A 137 0.87 3.61 0.72
CA THR A 137 1.15 2.22 0.33
C THR A 137 0.18 1.68 -0.70
N VAL A 138 0.65 0.63 -1.40
CA VAL A 138 -0.14 -0.21 -2.30
C VAL A 138 -0.35 -1.57 -1.63
N ILE A 139 -1.56 -2.12 -1.74
CA ILE A 139 -1.81 -3.53 -1.44
C ILE A 139 -2.11 -4.29 -2.71
N VAL A 140 -1.38 -5.38 -2.90
CA VAL A 140 -1.49 -6.30 -4.03
C VAL A 140 -1.79 -7.69 -3.49
N SER A 141 -2.55 -8.48 -4.24
CA SER A 141 -2.77 -9.89 -3.98
C SER A 141 -2.46 -10.71 -5.23
N GLU A 142 -1.93 -11.91 -5.03
CA GLU A 142 -1.63 -12.85 -6.09
C GLU A 142 -2.22 -14.21 -5.74
N GLU A 143 -2.86 -14.84 -6.72
CA GLU A 143 -3.37 -16.22 -6.59
C GLU A 143 -2.22 -17.19 -6.80
N LEU A 144 -1.96 -18.03 -5.79
CA LEU A 144 -0.96 -19.07 -5.89
C LEU A 144 -1.59 -20.39 -6.34
N PRO A 145 -0.84 -21.27 -7.03
CA PRO A 145 -1.34 -22.60 -7.38
C PRO A 145 -1.79 -23.36 -6.12
N THR A 146 -2.87 -24.13 -6.23
CA THR A 146 -3.51 -24.87 -5.12
C THR A 146 -2.63 -25.92 -4.41
N GLU A 147 -1.39 -26.10 -4.85
CA GLU A 147 -0.39 -26.99 -4.25
C GLU A 147 0.50 -26.28 -3.21
N ASP A 148 0.40 -24.95 -3.06
CA ASP A 148 1.14 -24.16 -2.07
C ASP A 148 0.38 -24.05 -0.72
N ASP A 149 1.07 -23.69 0.35
CA ASP A 149 0.50 -23.46 1.70
C ASP A 149 -0.44 -22.23 1.75
N TYR A 150 -0.54 -21.48 0.64
CA TYR A 150 -1.22 -20.21 0.49
C TYR A 150 -2.33 -20.28 -0.57
N ASP A 151 -3.55 -19.85 -0.22
CA ASP A 151 -4.60 -19.61 -1.22
C ASP A 151 -4.36 -18.30 -1.98
N TYR A 152 -3.82 -17.29 -1.28
CA TYR A 152 -3.48 -15.97 -1.79
C TYR A 152 -2.25 -15.43 -1.08
N LEU A 153 -1.41 -14.72 -1.82
CA LEU A 153 -0.30 -13.97 -1.26
C LEU A 153 -0.54 -12.47 -1.35
N PHE A 154 -0.39 -11.76 -0.23
CA PHE A 154 -0.54 -10.31 -0.18
C PHE A 154 0.81 -9.61 -0.08
N TYR A 155 0.88 -8.45 -0.71
CA TYR A 155 2.03 -7.55 -0.66
C TYR A 155 1.55 -6.17 -0.22
N ASN A 156 2.20 -5.57 0.76
CA ASN A 156 2.02 -4.18 1.14
C ASN A 156 3.38 -3.46 1.05
N PHE A 157 3.43 -2.36 0.32
CA PHE A 157 4.69 -1.62 0.15
C PHE A 157 4.47 -0.13 0.00
N GLY A 158 5.40 0.63 0.57
CA GLY A 158 5.48 2.08 0.50
C GLY A 158 6.10 2.56 -0.79
N LEU A 159 5.58 3.69 -1.27
CA LEU A 159 5.98 4.33 -2.50
C LEU A 159 6.71 5.65 -2.20
N LEU A 160 8.04 5.66 -2.33
CA LEU A 160 8.86 6.82 -2.01
C LEU A 160 9.56 7.36 -3.26
N TYR A 161 9.40 8.66 -3.52
CA TYR A 161 9.95 9.33 -4.70
C TYR A 161 10.62 10.64 -4.33
N LYS A 162 11.77 10.90 -4.95
CA LYS A 162 12.41 12.22 -4.96
C LYS A 162 12.01 12.93 -6.24
N GLY A 163 11.43 14.12 -6.10
CA GLY A 163 11.13 14.95 -7.27
C GLY A 163 12.41 15.42 -7.96
N TYR A 164 12.30 15.73 -9.25
CA TYR A 164 13.44 16.12 -10.07
C TYR A 164 13.01 16.97 -11.25
N ASP A 165 13.96 17.77 -11.77
CA ASP A 165 13.79 18.44 -13.05
C ASP A 165 14.19 17.49 -14.20
N PRO A 166 13.26 17.06 -15.07
CA PRO A 166 13.59 16.21 -16.22
C PRO A 166 14.55 16.86 -17.22
N ALA A 167 14.70 18.18 -17.21
CA ALA A 167 15.65 18.90 -18.06
C ALA A 167 17.08 18.83 -17.51
N GLU A 168 17.27 18.61 -16.21
CA GLU A 168 18.58 18.57 -15.55
C GLU A 168 19.07 17.15 -15.26
N GLY A 169 18.18 16.15 -15.29
CA GLY A 169 18.56 14.75 -15.03
C GLY A 169 17.42 13.76 -15.20
N THR A 170 17.73 12.48 -14.93
CA THR A 170 16.77 11.38 -15.02
C THR A 170 16.21 10.98 -13.66
N HIS A 171 15.22 10.09 -13.65
CA HIS A 171 14.66 9.45 -12.45
C HIS A 171 15.64 8.52 -11.71
N TYR A 172 16.84 8.27 -12.25
CA TYR A 172 17.79 7.33 -11.67
C TYR A 172 18.16 7.74 -10.23
N GLY A 173 18.07 6.78 -9.31
CA GLY A 173 18.34 6.99 -7.88
C GLY A 173 17.28 7.79 -7.13
N LYS A 174 16.07 7.95 -7.70
CA LYS A 174 15.00 8.80 -7.13
C LYS A 174 13.68 8.07 -6.89
N ARG A 175 13.63 6.77 -7.15
CA ARG A 175 12.45 5.93 -7.04
C ARG A 175 12.74 4.79 -6.09
N PHE A 176 11.92 4.64 -5.07
CA PHE A 176 12.15 3.67 -4.02
C PHE A 176 10.87 2.92 -3.68
N LEU A 177 11.00 1.61 -3.44
CA LEU A 177 9.95 0.76 -2.91
C LEU A 177 10.34 0.28 -1.52
N ILE A 178 9.41 0.32 -0.59
CA ILE A 178 9.65 -0.03 0.81
C ILE A 178 8.70 -1.18 1.16
N PRO A 179 9.14 -2.44 1.09
CA PRO A 179 8.33 -3.57 1.51
C PRO A 179 7.92 -3.44 2.99
N LYS A 180 6.62 -3.57 3.28
CA LYS A 180 6.16 -3.67 4.66
C LYS A 180 6.70 -4.96 5.27
N ARG A 181 7.35 -4.82 6.43
CA ARG A 181 8.02 -5.93 7.14
C ARG A 181 7.11 -6.66 8.11
N TYR A 182 6.14 -5.95 8.69
CA TYR A 182 5.27 -6.45 9.75
C TYR A 182 3.83 -6.49 9.27
N VAL A 183 3.19 -7.65 9.39
CA VAL A 183 1.79 -7.83 9.02
C VAL A 183 0.92 -7.26 10.13
N SER A 184 0.00 -6.38 9.76
CA SER A 184 -1.05 -5.84 10.62
C SER A 184 -2.38 -6.48 10.27
N THR A 185 -3.28 -6.63 11.25
CA THR A 185 -4.67 -7.02 10.96
C THR A 185 -5.38 -5.99 10.08
N SER A 186 -4.95 -4.73 10.11
CA SER A 186 -5.46 -3.65 9.25
C SER A 186 -5.08 -3.80 7.77
N ASP A 187 -4.12 -4.69 7.44
CA ASP A 187 -3.76 -5.03 6.06
C ASP A 187 -4.89 -5.74 5.31
N PHE A 188 -5.83 -6.35 6.03
CA PHE A 188 -6.90 -7.15 5.45
C PHE A 188 -8.26 -6.49 5.67
N LEU A 189 -9.07 -6.44 4.61
CA LEU A 189 -10.49 -6.15 4.79
C LEU A 189 -11.19 -7.42 5.32
N THR A 190 -12.10 -7.25 6.28
CA THR A 190 -12.93 -8.36 6.73
C THR A 190 -14.09 -8.56 5.74
N PRO A 191 -14.29 -9.77 5.19
CA PRO A 191 -15.40 -10.01 4.28
C PRO A 191 -16.71 -9.81 5.03
N ARG A 192 -17.62 -9.03 4.44
CA ARG A 192 -19.01 -8.93 4.90
C ARG A 192 -19.77 -10.18 4.45
N ARG A 193 -19.36 -11.37 4.91
CA ARG A 193 -20.11 -12.61 4.64
C ARG A 193 -21.26 -12.71 5.63
N SER A 194 -22.46 -12.97 5.12
CA SER A 194 -23.65 -13.22 5.92
C SER A 194 -23.33 -14.21 7.05
N ASP A 195 -23.89 -13.97 8.23
CA ASP A 195 -23.69 -14.64 9.53
C ASP A 195 -23.85 -16.18 9.57
N SER A 196 -23.78 -16.89 8.45
CA SER A 196 -24.12 -18.31 8.31
C SER A 196 -22.94 -19.25 8.04
N SER A 197 -21.71 -18.78 7.79
CA SER A 197 -20.57 -19.69 7.58
C SER A 197 -19.85 -20.01 8.89
N LYS A 198 -19.85 -21.30 9.28
CA LYS A 198 -19.24 -21.84 10.51
C LYS A 198 -17.78 -21.42 10.79
N ALA A 199 -17.02 -21.02 9.78
CA ALA A 199 -15.64 -20.54 9.95
C ALA A 199 -15.55 -19.22 10.73
N THR A 200 -16.60 -18.38 10.69
CA THR A 200 -16.63 -17.10 11.43
C THR A 200 -16.97 -17.32 12.91
N LEU A 201 -17.76 -18.36 13.24
CA LEU A 201 -18.04 -18.74 14.63
C LEU A 201 -16.78 -19.17 15.37
N GLU A 202 -15.80 -19.82 14.70
CA GLU A 202 -14.52 -20.17 15.33
C GLU A 202 -13.68 -18.93 15.71
N ILE A 203 -13.81 -17.81 15.01
CA ILE A 203 -13.09 -16.56 15.35
C ILE A 203 -13.76 -15.87 16.55
N PHE A 204 -15.09 -15.88 16.63
CA PHE A 204 -15.83 -15.18 17.68
C PHE A 204 -16.11 -16.00 18.95
N GLU A 205 -16.26 -17.32 18.87
CA GLU A 205 -16.47 -18.17 20.06
C GLU A 205 -15.19 -18.33 20.88
N THR A 206 -14.03 -18.37 20.24
CA THR A 206 -12.75 -18.51 20.94
C THR A 206 -12.37 -17.23 21.71
N ALA A 207 -12.88 -16.06 21.31
CA ALA A 207 -12.62 -14.77 21.95
C ALA A 207 -13.47 -14.49 23.21
N LYS A 208 -14.47 -15.32 23.54
CA LYS A 208 -15.36 -15.07 24.68
C LYS A 208 -14.85 -15.60 26.02
N ASP A 209 -13.97 -16.60 26.04
CA ASP A 209 -13.63 -17.33 27.27
C ASP A 209 -12.13 -17.42 27.60
N GLU A 210 -11.22 -16.87 26.78
CA GLU A 210 -9.77 -16.87 27.06
C GLU A 210 -9.20 -15.44 27.11
N PRO A 211 -8.17 -15.16 27.95
CA PRO A 211 -7.54 -13.85 28.01
C PRO A 211 -7.02 -13.43 26.63
N LEU A 212 -7.45 -12.26 26.15
CA LEU A 212 -7.11 -11.62 24.86
C LEU A 212 -5.62 -11.66 24.46
N GLN A 213 -4.70 -11.95 25.39
CA GLN A 213 -3.26 -12.12 25.12
C GLN A 213 -2.88 -13.46 24.48
N LYS A 214 -3.74 -14.50 24.50
CA LYS A 214 -3.44 -15.80 23.88
C LYS A 214 -4.09 -16.04 22.53
N LEU A 215 -4.98 -15.14 22.10
CA LEU A 215 -5.71 -15.22 20.84
C LEU A 215 -5.11 -14.36 19.73
N ALA A 216 -3.79 -14.27 19.68
CA ALA A 216 -3.13 -14.07 18.40
C ALA A 216 -3.36 -15.36 17.58
N LEU A 217 -4.57 -15.48 17.01
CA LEU A 217 -4.90 -16.44 15.97
C LEU A 217 -3.84 -16.23 14.87
N GLN A 218 -2.79 -17.05 14.90
CA GLN A 218 -1.93 -17.16 13.74
C GLN A 218 -2.84 -17.69 12.65
N PRO A 219 -3.05 -16.94 11.55
CA PRO A 219 -3.84 -17.45 10.45
C PRO A 219 -3.26 -18.81 10.08
N THR A 220 -4.12 -19.83 10.01
CA THR A 220 -3.72 -21.23 9.74
C THR A 220 -2.97 -21.35 8.42
N HIS A 221 -3.18 -20.39 7.53
CA HIS A 221 -2.43 -20.17 6.30
C HIS A 221 -1.60 -18.90 6.44
N LYS A 222 -0.32 -19.00 6.06
CA LYS A 222 0.48 -17.79 5.86
C LYS A 222 -0.22 -16.97 4.76
N LYS A 223 -0.19 -15.65 4.87
CA LYS A 223 -0.77 -14.71 3.88
C LYS A 223 0.25 -13.72 3.32
N TYR A 224 1.48 -13.79 3.85
CA TYR A 224 2.55 -12.83 3.62
C TYR A 224 3.88 -13.58 3.63
N ASP A 225 4.72 -13.36 2.63
CA ASP A 225 6.09 -13.84 2.62
C ASP A 225 7.03 -12.69 2.20
N ARG A 226 7.99 -12.38 3.07
CA ARG A 226 9.00 -11.37 2.80
C ARG A 226 10.01 -11.81 1.76
N ASN A 227 10.23 -13.12 1.63
CA ASN A 227 11.25 -13.66 0.73
C ASN A 227 10.88 -13.45 -0.73
N LEU A 228 9.60 -13.27 -1.04
CA LEU A 228 9.17 -13.14 -2.42
C LEU A 228 9.48 -11.77 -3.03
N TRP A 229 9.68 -10.72 -2.23
CA TRP A 229 10.22 -9.45 -2.73
C TRP A 229 11.60 -9.62 -3.38
N TYR A 230 12.37 -10.65 -2.98
CA TYR A 230 13.62 -10.97 -3.65
C TYR A 230 13.43 -11.53 -5.07
N ALA A 231 12.28 -12.13 -5.38
CA ALA A 231 11.97 -12.59 -6.73
C ALA A 231 11.76 -11.42 -7.70
N TYR A 232 11.16 -10.33 -7.22
CA TYR A 232 10.92 -9.12 -8.02
C TYR A 232 12.05 -8.09 -7.97
N LYS A 233 13.07 -8.31 -7.14
CA LYS A 233 14.18 -7.35 -6.95
C LYS A 233 14.90 -7.04 -8.26
N ASP A 234 15.14 -8.07 -9.07
CA ASP A 234 15.84 -7.91 -10.35
C ASP A 234 14.97 -7.17 -11.37
N GLU A 235 13.67 -7.48 -11.45
CA GLU A 235 12.72 -6.75 -12.30
C GLU A 235 12.69 -5.26 -11.93
N LEU A 236 12.54 -4.96 -10.64
CA LEU A 236 12.49 -3.59 -10.12
C LEU A 236 13.78 -2.81 -10.38
N ALA A 237 14.94 -3.44 -10.21
CA ALA A 237 16.23 -2.82 -10.42
C ALA A 237 16.62 -2.71 -11.90
N SER A 238 16.02 -3.53 -12.77
CA SER A 238 16.32 -3.53 -14.20
C SER A 238 15.84 -2.26 -14.91
N GLN A 239 16.50 -1.90 -16.00
CA GLN A 239 16.04 -0.84 -16.89
C GLN A 239 14.78 -1.30 -17.63
N PRO A 240 13.74 -0.46 -17.79
CA PRO A 240 13.70 0.99 -17.48
C PRO A 240 13.19 1.33 -16.05
N MET A 241 12.98 0.33 -15.20
CA MET A 241 12.31 0.47 -13.91
C MET A 241 13.17 1.09 -12.81
N ASP A 242 14.50 0.93 -12.80
CA ASP A 242 15.46 1.56 -11.86
C ASP A 242 14.92 1.89 -10.45
N TYR A 243 14.12 1.01 -9.86
CA TYR A 243 13.61 1.16 -8.51
C TYR A 243 14.65 0.62 -7.53
N ILE A 244 14.86 1.36 -6.46
CA ILE A 244 15.70 0.92 -5.35
C ILE A 244 14.78 0.36 -4.27
N MET A 245 14.87 -0.94 -4.03
CA MET A 245 14.16 -1.56 -2.92
C MET A 245 14.89 -1.25 -1.61
N ILE A 246 14.20 -0.59 -0.68
CA ILE A 246 14.71 -0.26 0.65
C ILE A 246 14.38 -1.42 1.60
N GLU A 247 15.33 -2.33 1.76
CA GLU A 247 15.11 -3.53 2.55
C GLU A 247 15.00 -3.25 4.05
N TYR A 248 15.78 -2.29 4.57
CA TYR A 248 15.98 -2.04 6.01
C TYR A 248 15.23 -0.84 6.57
N GLY A 249 14.31 -0.27 5.80
CA GLY A 249 13.53 0.89 6.22
C GLY A 249 14.35 2.15 6.45
N TRP A 250 15.60 2.21 6.00
CA TRP A 250 16.42 3.42 6.04
C TRP A 250 17.10 3.67 4.70
N LEU A 251 17.30 4.95 4.38
CA LEU A 251 17.99 5.40 3.19
C LEU A 251 18.79 6.67 3.49
N GLN A 252 19.81 6.93 2.67
CA GLN A 252 20.54 8.19 2.67
C GLN A 252 20.36 8.87 1.32
N MET A 253 19.92 10.14 1.34
CA MET A 253 19.67 10.93 0.14
C MET A 253 19.99 12.40 0.43
N ASP A 254 20.72 13.05 -0.49
CA ASP A 254 21.14 14.46 -0.37
C ASP A 254 21.85 14.76 0.98
N GLY A 255 22.61 13.80 1.49
CA GLY A 255 23.31 13.91 2.79
C GLY A 255 22.40 13.77 4.01
N ILE A 256 21.11 13.46 3.84
CA ILE A 256 20.15 13.24 4.92
C ILE A 256 19.89 11.74 5.05
N THR A 257 20.04 11.21 6.27
CA THR A 257 19.63 9.85 6.62
C THR A 257 18.19 9.86 7.11
N MET A 258 17.34 9.03 6.53
CA MET A 258 15.92 8.94 6.83
C MET A 258 15.53 7.49 7.10
N THR A 259 14.52 7.30 7.95
CA THR A 259 13.86 6.02 8.15
C THR A 259 12.40 6.11 7.72
N VAL A 260 11.89 5.06 7.08
CA VAL A 260 10.49 4.94 6.68
C VAL A 260 9.97 3.59 7.13
N GLU A 261 8.85 3.62 7.84
CA GLU A 261 8.24 2.44 8.44
C GLU A 261 6.73 2.42 8.16
N ILE A 262 6.18 1.21 8.07
CA ILE A 262 4.80 0.96 7.67
C ILE A 262 4.17 0.09 8.77
N CYS A 263 3.14 0.60 9.47
CA CYS A 263 2.51 0.01 10.67
C CYS A 263 3.48 -0.61 11.69
N LEU A 264 4.33 0.20 12.34
CA LEU A 264 5.16 -0.27 13.47
C LEU A 264 4.33 -0.48 14.76
N ASP A 265 3.06 -0.10 14.78
CA ASP A 265 2.18 -0.19 15.96
C ASP A 265 1.97 -1.62 16.49
N HIS A 266 2.38 -2.63 15.73
CA HIS A 266 2.36 -4.04 16.15
C HIS A 266 3.74 -4.61 16.53
N ASP A 267 4.85 -3.89 16.29
CA ASP A 267 6.17 -4.24 16.83
C ASP A 267 6.43 -3.39 18.09
N LEU A 268 6.65 -4.04 19.23
CA LEU A 268 6.96 -3.36 20.50
C LEU A 268 8.33 -2.65 20.48
N ARG A 269 9.10 -2.76 19.39
CA ARG A 269 10.40 -2.10 19.19
C ARG A 269 10.24 -0.83 18.38
N SER A 270 10.90 0.24 18.82
CA SER A 270 10.93 1.52 18.10
C SER A 270 11.82 1.46 16.84
N ALA A 271 11.55 2.35 15.88
CA ALA A 271 12.39 2.55 14.69
C ALA A 271 13.88 2.70 14.98
N LEU A 272 14.17 3.46 16.05
CA LEU A 272 15.52 3.69 16.53
C LEU A 272 16.22 2.39 16.95
N THR A 273 15.47 1.45 17.54
CA THR A 273 16.00 0.16 17.97
C THR A 273 16.36 -0.71 16.76
N ALA A 274 15.53 -0.73 15.72
CA ALA A 274 15.82 -1.46 14.48
C ALA A 274 17.06 -0.89 13.77
N PHE A 275 17.14 0.44 13.63
CA PHE A 275 18.29 1.11 13.01
C PHE A 275 19.61 0.83 13.75
N LEU A 276 19.61 0.91 15.09
CA LEU A 276 20.81 0.70 15.89
C LEU A 276 21.28 -0.76 15.84
N VAL A 277 20.35 -1.72 15.84
CA VAL A 277 20.72 -3.14 15.70
C VAL A 277 21.37 -3.38 14.33
N ASP A 278 20.80 -2.86 13.25
CA ASP A 278 21.35 -3.07 11.91
C ASP A 278 22.69 -2.35 11.70
N SER A 279 22.89 -1.17 12.31
CA SER A 279 24.15 -0.42 12.21
C SER A 279 25.28 -1.03 13.04
N VAL A 280 24.96 -1.64 14.19
CA VAL A 280 25.95 -2.26 15.09
C VAL A 280 26.36 -3.66 14.62
N VAL A 281 25.49 -4.37 13.88
CA VAL A 281 25.80 -5.72 13.36
C VAL A 281 26.66 -5.67 12.09
N GLN A 282 26.83 -4.50 11.46
CA GLN A 282 27.68 -4.31 10.27
C GLN A 282 29.14 -3.89 10.58
N GLU A 283 29.51 -3.70 11.85
CA GLU A 283 30.92 -3.58 12.32
C GLU A 283 31.45 -4.90 12.90
#